data_AF-A0A1C7NH34-F1
#
_entry.id   AF-A0A1C7NH34-F1
#
_cell.length_a   1.000
_cell.length_b   1.000
_cell.length_c   1.000
_cell.angle_alpha   90.00
_cell.angle_beta   90.00
_cell.angle_gamma   90.00
#
_symmetry.space_group_name_H-M   'P 1'
#
loop_
_entity.id
_entity.type
_entity.pdbx_description
1 polymer ?
#
loop_
_entity_poly.entity_id
_entity_poly.type
_entity_poly.pdbx_seq_one_letter_code
_entity_poly.pdbx_strand_id
1 'polypeptide(L)'
;MDSEEYYDSIDLHIRWSDRQDLILRVSTEDTIYIIKEKIRQSSSRTENKYIRLIYSGRVLEDRKTLREYGIGKMNRVDSKAKLEPPAPVYFHCSLSDYIPHTPSTQNNEPQMTPPTGFDRLRESGFTEEDIRNIRTQFHRLHGTSFDSVPTEEARNLEEQWMDNTGETLPDGTIQGTYKEMMWGLVLGFFLGIICLFWFRESVFSRRHQMGIVAGILINISFGVLHLPELRASVLAYGKLNLKNKDRPTTAWAHFLSSLQVPKHYFGHFYSVGLLTAILSFVELGLDQPGLARLLSSDHAHLSRRQCLMGLTIMTCHLIRRVYESYWIERPSPGATMHLSHYLVGLGFYGAMVLGTWLEGRWIDRWDPNADPFRLTDGLAVALFLYASVHQHRCHVILARLRQSQGEVYRIPRGDWFESIVAPHYFADILVYLSLCIVYRFQNAVMCCGLVWTIVNLSIVANETEGWYKTYFGTHYSLAFPQGRWKIIPGCY
;
A
#
# COMPACT_ATOMS: atom_id res chain seq x y z
N MET A 1 -21.11 -1.93 58.88
CA MET A 1 -21.84 -0.70 58.53
C MET A 1 -20.78 0.38 58.51
N ASP A 2 -20.08 0.49 57.37
CA ASP A 2 -18.95 1.41 57.26
C ASP A 2 -19.49 2.84 57.17
N SER A 3 -19.21 3.65 58.18
CA SER A 3 -19.51 5.08 58.16
C SER A 3 -18.61 5.73 57.12
N GLU A 4 -19.17 6.10 55.96
CA GLU A 4 -18.44 6.86 54.95
C GLU A 4 -18.00 8.22 55.53
N GLU A 5 -16.69 8.44 55.65
CA GLU A 5 -16.11 9.71 56.10
C GLU A 5 -16.00 10.69 54.93
N TYR A 6 -16.45 11.93 55.14
CA TYR A 6 -16.37 13.04 54.17
C TYR A 6 -15.52 14.16 54.78
N TYR A 7 -14.84 14.95 53.93
CA TYR A 7 -14.15 16.14 54.39
C TYR A 7 -15.15 17.19 54.91
N ASP A 8 -14.82 17.87 56.02
CA ASP A 8 -15.68 18.93 56.58
C ASP A 8 -15.82 20.14 55.64
N SER A 9 -14.77 20.43 54.87
CA SER A 9 -14.74 21.51 53.88
C SER A 9 -13.90 21.14 52.66
N ILE A 10 -14.32 21.61 51.49
CA ILE A 10 -13.62 21.44 50.22
C ILE A 10 -13.53 22.77 49.46
N ASP A 11 -12.50 22.89 48.62
CA ASP A 11 -12.35 24.02 47.70
C ASP A 11 -13.06 23.71 46.37
N LEU A 12 -14.10 24.50 46.09
CA LEU A 12 -14.95 24.39 44.93
C LEU A 12 -14.57 25.46 43.89
N HIS A 13 -14.20 25.01 42.71
CA HIS A 13 -13.86 25.86 41.57
C HIS A 13 -15.08 26.05 40.67
N ILE A 14 -15.65 27.26 40.66
CA ILE A 14 -16.76 27.64 39.79
C ILE A 14 -16.21 28.19 38.49
N ARG A 15 -16.39 27.45 37.40
CA ARG A 15 -15.95 27.84 36.06
C ARG A 15 -17.08 28.48 35.27
N TRP A 16 -16.79 29.65 34.70
CA TRP A 16 -17.66 30.31 33.72
C TRP A 16 -17.17 30.09 32.29
N SER A 17 -17.96 30.56 31.31
CA SER A 17 -17.65 30.47 29.87
C SER A 17 -16.40 31.26 29.46
N ASP A 18 -15.96 32.23 30.26
CA ASP A 18 -14.78 33.07 30.03
C ASP A 18 -13.48 32.55 30.67
N ARG A 19 -13.52 31.37 31.31
CA ARG A 19 -12.38 30.63 31.90
C ARG A 19 -11.65 31.29 33.07
N GLN A 20 -12.21 32.33 33.70
CA GLN A 20 -11.78 32.71 35.06
C GLN A 20 -12.53 31.78 36.04
N ASP A 21 -11.88 31.26 37.08
CA ASP A 21 -12.54 30.35 38.03
C ASP A 21 -12.73 31.08 39.39
N LEU A 22 -13.92 31.05 39.98
CA LEU A 22 -14.13 31.45 41.39
C LEU A 22 -13.76 30.28 42.29
N ILE A 23 -12.97 30.50 43.33
CA ILE A 23 -12.68 29.47 44.32
C ILE A 23 -13.49 29.79 45.58
N LEU A 24 -14.35 28.87 45.99
CA LEU A 24 -15.15 28.96 47.21
C LEU A 24 -14.86 27.78 48.11
N ARG A 25 -14.56 28.07 49.39
CA ARG A 25 -14.45 27.03 50.41
C ARG A 25 -15.84 26.75 51.00
N VAL A 26 -16.34 25.53 50.80
CA VAL A 26 -17.71 25.12 51.14
C VAL A 26 -17.71 23.86 51.98
N SER A 27 -18.71 23.69 52.84
CA SER A 27 -18.87 22.47 53.63
C SER A 27 -19.57 21.39 52.81
N THR A 28 -19.23 20.11 53.01
CA THR A 28 -19.90 19.00 52.31
C THR A 28 -21.37 18.84 52.68
N GLU A 29 -21.80 19.48 53.78
CA GLU A 29 -23.20 19.54 54.23
C GLU A 29 -23.96 20.76 53.69
N ASP A 30 -23.27 21.70 53.03
CA ASP A 30 -23.93 22.83 52.38
C ASP A 30 -24.84 22.33 51.24
N THR A 31 -26.07 22.85 51.20
CA THR A 31 -26.98 22.64 50.07
C THR A 31 -26.53 23.45 48.86
N ILE A 32 -26.92 23.00 47.67
CA ILE A 32 -26.65 23.72 46.43
C ILE A 32 -27.24 25.14 46.47
N TYR A 33 -28.37 25.34 47.15
CA TYR A 33 -28.93 26.67 47.42
C TYR A 33 -27.95 27.59 48.16
N ILE A 34 -27.37 27.12 49.27
CA ILE A 34 -26.40 27.89 50.07
C ILE A 34 -25.15 28.21 49.24
N ILE A 35 -24.70 27.27 48.40
CA ILE A 35 -23.55 27.48 47.52
C ILE A 35 -23.86 28.56 46.47
N LYS A 36 -25.06 28.56 45.88
CA LYS A 36 -25.49 29.63 44.96
C LYS A 36 -25.53 31.00 45.65
N GLU A 37 -26.00 31.08 46.89
CA GLU A 37 -25.94 32.32 47.68
C GLU A 37 -24.51 32.80 47.94
N LYS A 38 -23.59 31.89 48.30
CA LYS A 38 -22.16 32.22 48.45
C LYS A 38 -21.54 32.73 47.15
N ILE A 39 -21.94 32.17 46.00
CA ILE A 39 -21.52 32.68 44.67
C ILE A 39 -22.06 34.09 44.43
N ARG A 40 -23.33 34.35 44.80
CA ARG A 40 -23.95 35.69 44.68
C ARG A 40 -23.21 36.76 45.46
N GLN A 41 -22.86 36.44 46.70
CA GLN A 41 -22.13 37.36 47.58
C GLN A 41 -20.69 37.59 47.12
N SER A 42 -20.09 36.62 46.46
CA SER A 42 -18.67 36.66 46.06
C SER A 42 -18.45 37.17 44.63
N SER A 43 -19.50 37.35 43.82
CA SER A 43 -19.39 37.79 42.44
C SER A 43 -20.52 38.74 42.03
N SER A 44 -20.16 40.00 41.76
CA SER A 44 -21.08 41.02 41.22
C SER A 44 -21.69 40.65 39.87
N ARG A 45 -21.11 39.67 39.15
CA ARG A 45 -21.60 39.20 37.84
C ARG A 45 -22.92 38.43 37.90
N THR A 46 -23.35 38.07 39.10
CA THR A 46 -24.52 37.20 39.34
C THR A 46 -25.72 37.94 39.92
N GLU A 47 -25.61 39.26 40.06
CA GLU A 47 -26.69 40.13 40.53
C GLU A 47 -27.91 40.02 39.60
N ASN A 48 -29.07 39.71 40.16
CA ASN A 48 -30.35 39.49 39.45
C ASN A 48 -30.34 38.39 38.37
N LYS A 49 -29.37 37.48 38.37
CA LYS A 49 -29.32 36.34 37.44
C LYS A 49 -29.67 35.02 38.12
N TYR A 50 -30.35 34.15 37.37
CA TYR A 50 -30.57 32.76 37.77
C TYR A 50 -29.28 31.95 37.59
N ILE A 51 -28.80 31.35 38.69
CA ILE A 51 -27.57 30.57 38.72
C ILE A 51 -27.92 29.09 38.56
N ARG A 52 -27.34 28.46 37.55
CA ARG A 52 -27.41 27.02 37.33
C ARG A 52 -26.02 26.41 37.43
N LEU A 53 -25.86 25.48 38.37
CA LEU A 53 -24.61 24.74 38.62
C LEU A 53 -24.71 23.35 38.00
N ILE A 54 -23.65 22.95 37.31
CA ILE A 54 -23.56 21.69 36.58
C ILE A 54 -22.29 20.95 37.03
N TYR A 55 -22.46 19.69 37.42
CA TYR A 55 -21.35 18.80 37.78
C TYR A 55 -21.54 17.44 37.13
N SER A 56 -20.48 16.91 36.52
CA SER A 56 -20.50 15.64 35.77
C SER A 56 -21.67 15.53 34.77
N GLY A 57 -21.97 16.63 34.07
CA GLY A 57 -23.04 16.71 33.07
C GLY A 57 -24.47 16.80 33.64
N ARG A 58 -24.66 16.90 34.96
CA ARG A 58 -25.97 16.99 35.60
C ARG A 58 -26.19 18.35 36.24
N VAL A 59 -27.39 18.91 36.08
CA VAL A 59 -27.79 20.14 36.77
C VAL A 59 -28.05 19.82 38.24
N LEU A 60 -27.46 20.60 39.12
CA LEU A 60 -27.56 20.42 40.57
C LEU A 60 -28.84 21.06 41.12
N GLU A 61 -29.54 20.31 41.98
CA GLU A 61 -30.81 20.69 42.60
C GLU A 61 -30.58 21.43 43.92
N ASP A 62 -31.30 22.53 44.12
CA ASP A 62 -31.09 23.46 45.25
C ASP A 62 -31.22 22.81 46.64
N ARG A 63 -32.04 21.76 46.77
CA ARG A 63 -32.34 21.10 48.05
C ARG A 63 -31.34 20.02 48.46
N LYS A 64 -30.52 19.54 47.53
CA LYS A 64 -29.56 18.44 47.78
C LYS A 64 -28.24 19.00 48.31
N THR A 65 -27.56 18.24 49.15
CA THR A 65 -26.22 18.58 49.68
C THR A 65 -25.09 18.08 48.77
N LEU A 66 -23.87 18.61 48.93
CA LEU A 66 -22.71 18.09 48.21
C LEU A 66 -22.43 16.61 48.54
N ARG A 67 -22.67 16.19 49.79
CA ARG A 67 -22.57 14.79 50.21
C ARG A 67 -23.51 13.88 49.44
N GLU A 68 -24.74 14.30 49.18
CA GLU A 68 -25.72 13.51 48.38
C GLU A 68 -25.27 13.31 46.93
N TYR A 69 -24.45 14.22 46.40
CA TYR A 69 -23.81 14.07 45.09
C TYR A 69 -22.49 13.26 45.14
N GLY A 70 -22.12 12.74 46.31
CA GLY A 70 -20.88 11.98 46.51
C GLY A 70 -19.62 12.85 46.46
N ILE A 71 -19.75 14.16 46.65
CA ILE A 71 -18.64 15.12 46.54
C ILE A 71 -17.98 15.31 47.91
N GLY A 72 -16.65 15.24 47.95
CA GLY A 72 -15.87 15.39 49.19
C GLY A 72 -15.73 14.09 50.00
N LYS A 73 -15.98 12.93 49.39
CA LYS A 73 -15.75 11.61 50.00
C LYS A 73 -14.26 11.35 50.25
N MET A 74 -13.92 10.88 51.45
CA MET A 74 -12.54 10.52 51.79
C MET A 74 -12.26 9.08 51.34
N ASN A 75 -11.25 8.91 50.49
CA ASN A 75 -10.77 7.59 50.11
C ASN A 75 -9.74 7.12 51.15
N ARG A 76 -10.16 6.33 52.14
CA ARG A 76 -9.22 5.70 53.09
C ARG A 76 -8.46 4.57 52.40
N VAL A 77 -7.18 4.79 52.15
CA VAL A 77 -6.21 3.72 51.85
C VAL A 77 -5.22 3.69 53.01
N ASP A 78 -5.39 2.70 53.89
CA ASP A 78 -4.55 2.37 55.06
C ASP A 78 -4.49 3.32 56.27
N SER A 79 -4.74 2.73 57.45
CA SER A 79 -4.90 3.35 58.77
C SER A 79 -3.64 4.00 59.37
N LYS A 80 -2.65 4.38 58.56
CA LYS A 80 -1.44 5.12 58.98
C LYS A 80 -1.02 6.23 58.00
N ALA A 81 -1.79 6.51 56.96
CA ALA A 81 -1.49 7.59 56.01
C ALA A 81 -1.94 8.96 56.55
N LYS A 82 -1.06 9.97 56.41
CA LYS A 82 -1.33 11.38 56.73
C LYS A 82 -2.41 11.88 55.75
N LEU A 83 -3.51 12.45 56.25
CA LEU A 83 -4.64 12.94 55.43
C LEU A 83 -4.12 13.85 54.29
N GLU A 84 -4.30 13.42 53.04
CA GLU A 84 -4.04 14.28 51.88
C GLU A 84 -5.18 15.32 51.73
N PRO A 85 -4.87 16.56 51.32
CA PRO A 85 -5.90 17.58 51.11
C PRO A 85 -6.83 17.19 49.95
N PRO A 86 -8.13 17.55 50.02
CA PRO A 86 -9.10 17.18 48.98
C PRO A 86 -8.70 17.77 47.62
N ALA A 87 -8.80 16.95 46.57
CA ALA A 87 -8.59 17.41 45.20
C ALA A 87 -9.62 18.50 44.81
N PRO A 88 -9.23 19.49 43.98
CA PRO A 88 -10.12 20.58 43.59
C PRO A 88 -11.31 20.06 42.79
N VAL A 89 -12.52 20.47 43.18
CA VAL A 89 -13.78 20.05 42.52
C VAL A 89 -14.27 21.17 41.61
N TYR A 90 -14.54 20.86 40.34
CA TYR A 90 -14.94 21.85 39.34
C TYR A 90 -16.43 21.80 39.02
N PHE A 91 -17.13 22.92 39.19
CA PHE A 91 -18.52 23.11 38.75
C PHE A 91 -18.57 24.06 37.58
N HIS A 92 -19.35 23.72 36.55
CA HIS A 92 -19.66 24.65 35.48
C HIS A 92 -20.87 25.50 35.89
N CYS A 93 -20.73 26.81 35.86
CA CYS A 93 -21.78 27.75 36.20
C CYS A 93 -22.30 28.45 34.94
N SER A 94 -23.62 28.33 34.73
CA SER A 94 -24.34 29.06 33.68
C SER A 94 -25.27 30.07 34.32
N LEU A 95 -25.32 31.26 33.73
CA LEU A 95 -26.15 32.38 34.17
C LEU A 95 -27.28 32.59 33.16
N SER A 96 -28.50 32.77 33.66
CA SER A 96 -29.67 33.07 32.84
C SER A 96 -30.39 34.28 33.40
N ASP A 97 -30.97 35.10 32.54
CA ASP A 97 -31.77 36.27 32.92
C ASP A 97 -33.24 35.88 33.26
N TYR A 98 -33.60 34.60 33.10
CA TYR A 98 -34.93 34.06 33.39
C TYR A 98 -34.99 33.40 34.78
N ILE A 99 -35.84 33.93 35.67
CA ILE A 99 -36.12 33.37 36.99
C ILE A 99 -37.42 32.53 36.91
N PRO A 100 -37.38 31.21 37.11
CA PRO A 100 -38.59 30.40 37.13
C PRO A 100 -39.40 30.74 38.40
N HIS A 101 -40.55 31.38 38.24
CA HIS A 101 -41.50 31.60 39.32
C HIS A 101 -42.39 30.35 39.48
N THR A 102 -42.57 29.91 40.73
CA THR A 102 -43.40 28.78 41.24
C THR A 102 -42.76 27.38 41.25
N PRO A 103 -42.70 26.68 42.40
CA PRO A 103 -42.29 25.28 42.45
C PRO A 103 -43.49 24.41 42.04
N SER A 104 -43.64 24.15 40.75
CA SER A 104 -44.62 23.18 40.26
C SER A 104 -44.10 21.76 40.48
N THR A 105 -44.75 21.05 41.39
CA THR A 105 -44.63 19.59 41.61
C THR A 105 -45.26 18.82 40.44
N GLN A 106 -44.76 19.02 39.23
CA GLN A 106 -45.08 18.19 38.06
C GLN A 106 -43.80 17.96 37.27
N ASN A 107 -43.46 16.69 37.09
CA ASN A 107 -42.39 16.18 36.23
C ASN A 107 -42.62 16.60 34.77
N ASN A 108 -42.33 17.86 34.45
CA ASN A 108 -42.09 18.28 33.08
C ASN A 108 -40.66 18.81 33.05
N GLU A 109 -39.74 17.93 32.64
CA GLU A 109 -38.47 18.36 32.07
C GLU A 109 -38.76 19.42 31.00
N PRO A 110 -38.14 20.61 31.03
CA PRO A 110 -38.19 21.50 29.90
C PRO A 110 -37.47 20.83 28.73
N GLN A 111 -38.23 20.24 27.80
CA GLN A 111 -37.74 19.83 26.49
C GLN A 111 -37.28 21.10 25.74
N MET A 112 -36.00 21.41 25.84
CA MET A 112 -35.32 22.12 24.75
C MET A 112 -35.28 21.12 23.61
N THR A 113 -36.04 21.34 22.53
CA THR A 113 -35.74 20.66 21.27
C THR A 113 -34.30 21.03 20.91
N PRO A 114 -33.38 20.05 20.82
CA PRO A 114 -31.99 20.34 20.49
C PRO A 114 -31.95 21.07 19.13
N PRO A 115 -31.09 22.09 18.97
CA PRO A 115 -30.92 22.75 17.69
C PRO A 115 -30.55 21.69 16.64
N THR A 116 -31.28 21.67 15.54
CA THR A 116 -31.21 20.64 14.50
C THR A 116 -30.71 21.25 13.19
N GLY A 117 -29.95 20.49 12.40
CA GLY A 117 -29.32 21.00 11.17
C GLY A 117 -28.41 22.22 11.41
N PHE A 118 -28.49 23.21 10.52
CA PHE A 118 -27.65 24.42 10.59
C PHE A 118 -27.94 25.33 11.80
N ASP A 119 -29.05 25.12 12.52
CA ASP A 119 -29.37 25.90 13.72
C ASP A 119 -28.37 25.65 14.87
N ARG A 120 -27.59 24.55 14.79
CA ARG A 120 -26.48 24.25 15.69
C ARG A 120 -25.34 25.29 15.58
N LEU A 121 -25.20 25.95 14.44
CA LEU A 121 -24.18 26.99 14.23
C LEU A 121 -24.42 28.23 15.12
N ARG A 122 -25.64 28.39 15.65
CA ARG A 122 -25.96 29.44 16.62
C ARG A 122 -25.18 29.27 17.93
N GLU A 123 -24.93 28.04 18.36
CA GLU A 123 -24.11 27.76 19.54
C GLU A 123 -22.64 28.14 19.33
N SER A 124 -22.18 28.21 18.08
CA SER A 124 -20.85 28.69 17.70
C SER A 124 -20.77 30.19 17.41
N GLY A 125 -21.85 30.95 17.63
CA GLY A 125 -21.86 32.42 17.52
C GLY A 125 -22.16 32.99 16.13
N PHE A 126 -22.68 32.18 15.20
CA PHE A 126 -23.15 32.66 13.90
C PHE A 126 -24.45 33.45 14.05
N THR A 127 -24.62 34.50 13.22
CA THR A 127 -25.85 35.28 13.20
C THR A 127 -26.97 34.55 12.45
N GLU A 128 -28.23 34.85 12.77
CA GLU A 128 -29.40 34.27 12.08
C GLU A 128 -29.37 34.54 10.56
N GLU A 129 -28.78 35.66 10.14
CA GLU A 129 -28.62 36.00 8.73
C GLU A 129 -27.55 35.13 8.05
N ASP A 130 -26.44 34.83 8.73
CA ASP A 130 -25.39 33.94 8.22
C ASP A 130 -25.90 32.51 8.08
N ILE A 131 -26.64 32.01 9.08
CA ILE A 131 -27.23 30.67 9.05
C ILE A 131 -28.22 30.55 7.89
N ARG A 132 -29.05 31.58 7.66
CA ARG A 132 -29.97 31.62 6.52
C ARG A 132 -29.22 31.60 5.18
N ASN A 133 -28.12 32.35 5.06
CA ASN A 133 -27.32 32.39 3.84
C ASN A 133 -26.66 31.03 3.53
N ILE A 134 -26.06 30.39 4.55
CA ILE A 134 -25.45 29.05 4.44
C ILE A 134 -26.51 28.03 4.01
N ARG A 135 -27.66 28.03 4.67
CA ARG A 135 -28.79 27.14 4.35
C ARG A 135 -29.32 27.35 2.93
N THR A 136 -29.46 28.61 2.50
CA THR A 136 -29.92 28.95 1.14
C THR A 136 -28.92 28.45 0.07
N GLN A 137 -27.63 28.61 0.33
CA GLN A 137 -26.58 28.13 -0.57
C GLN A 137 -26.54 26.58 -0.63
N PHE A 138 -26.68 25.91 0.51
CA PHE A 138 -26.72 24.45 0.61
C PHE A 138 -27.88 23.86 -0.18
N HIS A 139 -29.10 24.37 0.04
CA HIS A 139 -30.29 23.88 -0.65
C HIS A 139 -30.25 24.15 -2.16
N ARG A 140 -29.64 25.27 -2.59
CA ARG A 140 -29.40 25.56 -4.00
C ARG A 140 -28.48 24.54 -4.66
N LEU A 141 -27.48 24.03 -3.96
CA LEU A 141 -26.53 23.03 -4.47
C LEU A 141 -27.14 21.61 -4.51
N HIS A 142 -28.05 21.30 -3.59
CA HIS A 142 -28.68 19.98 -3.49
C HIS A 142 -30.06 19.88 -4.15
N GLY A 143 -30.53 20.95 -4.80
CA GLY A 143 -31.78 20.96 -5.58
C GLY A 143 -33.05 20.91 -4.72
N THR A 144 -32.95 21.18 -3.43
CA THR A 144 -34.06 21.24 -2.47
C THR A 144 -34.54 22.70 -2.30
N SER A 145 -35.84 22.93 -2.09
CA SER A 145 -36.38 24.29 -1.88
C SER A 145 -36.53 24.61 -0.38
N PHE A 146 -36.13 25.82 0.03
CA PHE A 146 -36.21 26.30 1.41
C PHE A 146 -37.43 27.20 1.69
N ASP A 147 -38.12 27.70 0.66
CA ASP A 147 -39.13 28.76 0.79
C ASP A 147 -40.51 28.31 1.34
N SER A 148 -40.69 27.03 1.66
CA SER A 148 -41.90 26.49 2.29
C SER A 148 -41.54 25.46 3.36
N VAL A 149 -42.36 25.34 4.41
CA VAL A 149 -42.24 24.43 5.58
C VAL A 149 -41.18 23.33 5.35
N PRO A 150 -40.06 23.34 6.09
CA PRO A 150 -38.92 22.48 5.78
C PRO A 150 -39.35 21.01 5.74
N THR A 151 -39.21 20.38 4.58
CA THR A 151 -39.48 18.95 4.41
C THR A 151 -38.52 18.16 5.31
N GLU A 152 -38.98 17.05 5.88
CA GLU A 152 -38.19 16.20 6.76
C GLU A 152 -36.89 15.71 6.07
N GLU A 153 -36.95 15.49 4.75
CA GLU A 153 -35.80 15.17 3.90
C GLU A 153 -34.74 16.28 3.86
N ALA A 154 -35.16 17.55 3.78
CA ALA A 154 -34.25 18.69 3.76
C ALA A 154 -33.50 18.84 5.08
N ARG A 155 -34.19 18.60 6.20
CA ARG A 155 -33.60 18.61 7.55
C ARG A 155 -32.60 17.48 7.76
N ASN A 156 -32.91 16.27 7.29
CA ASN A 156 -31.98 15.14 7.37
C ASN A 156 -30.69 15.38 6.57
N LEU A 157 -30.77 16.07 5.43
CA LEU A 157 -29.59 16.45 4.65
C LEU A 157 -28.74 17.51 5.36
N GLU A 158 -29.35 18.50 6.00
CA GLU A 158 -28.62 19.47 6.85
C GLU A 158 -27.91 18.77 8.01
N GLU A 159 -28.57 17.82 8.67
CA GLU A 159 -28.00 17.05 9.78
C GLU A 159 -26.80 16.20 9.32
N GLN A 160 -26.96 15.46 8.22
CA GLN A 160 -25.85 14.67 7.66
C GLN A 160 -24.68 15.55 7.24
N TRP A 161 -24.93 16.76 6.73
CA TRP A 161 -23.86 17.69 6.39
C TRP A 161 -23.13 18.20 7.63
N MET A 162 -23.88 18.61 8.66
CA MET A 162 -23.32 19.10 9.94
C MET A 162 -22.53 18.05 10.70
N ASP A 163 -22.92 16.78 10.60
CA ASP A 163 -22.18 15.67 11.22
C ASP A 163 -20.93 15.27 10.41
N ASN A 164 -20.92 15.54 9.09
CA ASN A 164 -19.79 15.24 8.20
C ASN A 164 -18.86 16.44 7.91
N THR A 165 -19.12 17.64 8.44
CA THR A 165 -18.32 18.86 8.14
C THR A 165 -16.89 18.81 8.69
N GLY A 166 -16.51 17.75 9.42
CA GLY A 166 -15.11 17.47 9.77
C GLY A 166 -14.26 16.88 8.62
N GLU A 167 -14.88 16.51 7.48
CA GLU A 167 -14.26 15.67 6.45
C GLU A 167 -14.29 16.25 5.02
N THR A 168 -14.85 17.44 4.80
CA THR A 168 -14.95 18.06 3.47
C THR A 168 -14.36 19.47 3.43
N LEU A 169 -13.57 19.76 2.39
CA LEU A 169 -12.97 21.09 2.15
C LEU A 169 -14.02 22.06 1.55
N PRO A 170 -13.80 23.39 1.62
CA PRO A 170 -14.74 24.40 1.09
C PRO A 170 -15.04 24.29 -0.42
N ASP A 171 -14.24 23.53 -1.16
CA ASP A 171 -14.38 23.24 -2.58
C ASP A 171 -15.20 21.97 -2.86
N GLY A 172 -15.74 21.30 -1.83
CA GLY A 172 -16.50 20.07 -1.94
C GLY A 172 -15.64 18.80 -2.05
N THR A 173 -14.31 18.90 -1.95
CA THR A 173 -13.43 17.72 -1.97
C THR A 173 -13.36 17.05 -0.60
N ILE A 174 -13.46 15.71 -0.58
CA ILE A 174 -13.35 14.92 0.64
C ILE A 174 -11.89 15.00 1.13
N GLN A 175 -11.69 15.71 2.24
CA GLN A 175 -10.38 15.86 2.87
C GLN A 175 -9.85 14.50 3.34
N GLY A 176 -10.76 13.61 3.74
CA GLY A 176 -10.46 12.26 4.18
C GLY A 176 -10.03 12.19 5.65
N THR A 177 -10.06 10.98 6.21
CA THR A 177 -9.73 10.76 7.64
C THR A 177 -8.23 10.58 7.87
N TYR A 178 -7.78 10.71 9.14
CA TYR A 178 -6.41 10.30 9.52
C TYR A 178 -6.14 8.82 9.26
N LYS A 179 -7.18 7.97 9.36
CA LYS A 179 -7.10 6.54 9.04
C LYS A 179 -6.78 6.34 7.55
N GLU A 180 -7.38 7.12 6.67
CA GLU A 180 -7.06 7.10 5.23
C GLU A 180 -5.65 7.60 4.94
N MET A 181 -5.17 8.62 5.66
CA MET A 181 -3.78 9.05 5.57
C MET A 181 -2.81 7.94 5.95
N MET A 182 -3.10 7.17 7.02
CA MET A 182 -2.28 6.03 7.42
C MET A 182 -2.29 4.91 6.39
N TRP A 183 -3.46 4.57 5.83
CA TRP A 183 -3.55 3.61 4.74
C TRP A 183 -2.77 4.07 3.51
N GLY A 184 -2.87 5.37 3.18
CA GLY A 184 -2.06 5.98 2.14
C GLY A 184 -0.56 5.83 2.42
N LEU A 185 -0.11 6.08 3.66
CA LEU A 185 1.28 5.92 4.05
C LEU A 185 1.78 4.48 3.89
N VAL A 186 0.99 3.50 4.33
CA VAL A 186 1.30 2.07 4.15
C VAL A 186 1.38 1.73 2.67
N LEU A 187 0.38 2.13 1.87
CA LEU A 187 0.35 1.88 0.43
C LEU A 187 1.55 2.53 -0.27
N GLY A 188 1.83 3.81 0.00
CA GLY A 188 2.98 4.52 -0.56
C GLY A 188 4.32 3.89 -0.17
N PHE A 189 4.45 3.38 1.06
CA PHE A 189 5.67 2.72 1.51
C PHE A 189 5.90 1.35 0.83
N PHE A 190 4.86 0.54 0.63
CA PHE A 190 5.03 -0.82 0.08
C PHE A 190 4.89 -0.92 -1.45
N LEU A 191 4.03 -0.12 -2.08
CA LEU A 191 3.81 -0.13 -3.53
C LEU A 191 4.59 0.99 -4.26
N GLY A 192 5.18 1.93 -3.52
CA GLY A 192 6.11 2.93 -4.04
C GLY A 192 5.50 3.81 -5.13
N ILE A 193 6.29 4.11 -6.17
CA ILE A 193 5.93 5.01 -7.27
C ILE A 193 4.69 4.51 -8.05
N ILE A 194 4.40 3.20 -8.01
CA ILE A 194 3.23 2.61 -8.69
C ILE A 194 1.93 3.25 -8.18
N CYS A 195 1.87 3.65 -6.91
CA CYS A 195 0.70 4.33 -6.35
C CYS A 195 0.33 5.63 -7.05
N LEU A 196 1.27 6.29 -7.73
CA LEU A 196 1.02 7.56 -8.42
C LEU A 196 0.15 7.40 -9.68
N PHE A 197 0.04 6.19 -10.25
CA PHE A 197 -0.84 5.94 -11.40
C PHE A 197 -2.32 6.08 -11.04
N TRP A 198 -2.69 5.76 -9.81
CA TRP A 198 -4.07 5.87 -9.31
C TRP A 198 -4.44 7.26 -8.78
N PHE A 199 -3.53 8.24 -8.79
CA PHE A 199 -3.86 9.63 -8.41
C PHE A 199 -4.82 10.30 -9.39
N ARG A 200 -4.84 9.84 -10.64
CA ARG A 200 -5.62 10.43 -11.72
C ARG A 200 -7.12 10.10 -11.64
N GLU A 201 -7.51 9.02 -10.97
CA GLU A 201 -8.88 8.49 -11.04
C GLU A 201 -9.85 9.00 -9.94
N SER A 202 -9.50 10.03 -9.15
CA SER A 202 -10.33 10.51 -8.01
C SER A 202 -10.68 9.45 -6.95
N VAL A 203 -10.03 8.28 -6.99
CA VAL A 203 -10.26 7.12 -6.10
C VAL A 203 -9.83 7.41 -4.65
N PHE A 204 -8.90 8.35 -4.45
CA PHE A 204 -8.30 8.62 -3.14
C PHE A 204 -8.58 10.03 -2.65
N SER A 205 -8.93 10.14 -1.36
CA SER A 205 -9.07 11.43 -0.66
C SER A 205 -7.74 12.17 -0.57
N ARG A 206 -7.79 13.48 -0.31
CA ARG A 206 -6.58 14.33 -0.29
C ARG A 206 -5.59 13.89 0.79
N ARG A 207 -6.06 13.52 1.98
CA ARG A 207 -5.20 12.98 3.05
C ARG A 207 -4.63 11.60 2.71
N HIS A 208 -5.40 10.74 2.04
CA HIS A 208 -4.89 9.46 1.55
C HIS A 208 -3.73 9.66 0.56
N GLN A 209 -3.88 10.60 -0.38
CA GLN A 209 -2.83 10.97 -1.33
C GLN A 209 -1.59 11.54 -0.64
N MET A 210 -1.75 12.42 0.35
CA MET A 210 -0.63 12.92 1.16
C MET A 210 0.10 11.79 1.90
N GLY A 211 -0.67 10.82 2.43
CA GLY A 211 -0.13 9.60 3.01
C GLY A 211 0.72 8.83 2.02
N ILE A 212 0.22 8.59 0.80
CA ILE A 212 0.96 7.89 -0.26
C ILE A 212 2.29 8.58 -0.55
N VAL A 213 2.28 9.91 -0.76
CA VAL A 213 3.51 10.65 -1.06
C VAL A 213 4.51 10.54 0.10
N ALA A 214 4.06 10.69 1.35
CA ALA A 214 4.92 10.51 2.52
C ALA A 214 5.50 9.08 2.61
N GLY A 215 4.68 8.06 2.37
CA GLY A 215 5.11 6.66 2.33
C GLY A 215 6.17 6.40 1.26
N ILE A 216 5.98 6.95 0.05
CA ILE A 216 6.96 6.85 -1.05
C ILE A 216 8.30 7.50 -0.65
N LEU A 217 8.26 8.69 -0.05
CA LEU A 217 9.48 9.38 0.39
C LEU A 217 10.22 8.59 1.48
N ILE A 218 9.49 7.98 2.42
CA ILE A 218 10.07 7.10 3.45
C ILE A 218 10.68 5.85 2.78
N ASN A 219 10.00 5.23 1.83
CA ASN A 219 10.51 4.07 1.08
C ASN A 219 11.81 4.41 0.33
N ILE A 220 11.84 5.53 -0.40
CA ILE A 220 13.03 5.99 -1.13
C ILE A 220 14.17 6.30 -0.15
N SER A 221 13.88 7.02 0.94
CA SER A 221 14.89 7.37 1.95
C SER A 221 15.47 6.12 2.61
N PHE A 222 14.62 5.16 2.99
CA PHE A 222 15.04 3.86 3.51
C PHE A 222 15.90 3.10 2.49
N GLY A 223 15.45 3.07 1.23
CA GLY A 223 16.18 2.43 0.13
C GLY A 223 17.56 3.03 -0.10
N VAL A 224 17.70 4.35 -0.03
CA VAL A 224 19.00 5.06 -0.18
C VAL A 224 19.90 4.80 1.02
N LEU A 225 19.38 4.90 2.25
CA LEU A 225 20.15 4.71 3.48
C LEU A 225 20.64 3.26 3.64
N HIS A 226 19.85 2.28 3.21
CA HIS A 226 20.17 0.86 3.33
C HIS A 226 20.64 0.23 2.02
N LEU A 227 20.88 1.01 0.96
CA LEU A 227 21.34 0.50 -0.33
C LEU A 227 22.63 -0.34 -0.23
N PRO A 228 23.64 0.03 0.57
CA PRO A 228 24.85 -0.79 0.73
C PRO A 228 24.55 -2.15 1.37
N GLU A 229 23.75 -2.18 2.44
CA GLU A 229 23.35 -3.41 3.13
C GLU A 229 22.46 -4.31 2.25
N LEU A 230 21.54 -3.72 1.48
CA LEU A 230 20.70 -4.45 0.52
C LEU A 230 21.53 -5.03 -0.64
N ARG A 231 22.53 -4.29 -1.13
CA ARG A 231 23.49 -4.81 -2.12
C ARG A 231 24.30 -5.98 -1.56
N ALA A 232 24.80 -5.84 -0.34
CA ALA A 232 25.58 -6.86 0.36
C ALA A 232 24.78 -8.13 0.70
N SER A 233 23.46 -8.00 0.90
CA SER A 233 22.60 -9.13 1.27
C SER A 233 21.85 -9.78 0.10
N VAL A 234 21.23 -8.99 -0.78
CA VAL A 234 20.32 -9.49 -1.83
C VAL A 234 21.00 -9.68 -3.18
N LEU A 235 21.94 -8.79 -3.53
CA LEU A 235 22.57 -8.74 -4.85
C LEU A 235 23.94 -9.45 -4.89
N ALA A 236 24.55 -9.69 -3.73
CA ALA A 236 25.87 -10.32 -3.59
C ALA A 236 25.77 -11.87 -3.56
N TYR A 237 25.51 -12.54 -4.68
CA TYR A 237 25.51 -14.01 -4.73
C TYR A 237 26.20 -14.57 -5.97
N GLY A 238 26.77 -15.77 -5.85
CA GLY A 238 27.46 -16.45 -6.95
C GLY A 238 28.56 -15.60 -7.59
N LYS A 239 28.52 -15.45 -8.92
CA LYS A 239 29.50 -14.63 -9.68
C LYS A 239 29.40 -13.13 -9.35
N LEU A 240 28.27 -12.65 -8.83
CA LEU A 240 28.10 -11.24 -8.45
C LEU A 240 28.88 -10.87 -7.18
N ASN A 241 29.44 -11.86 -6.47
CA ASN A 241 30.20 -11.63 -5.24
C ASN A 241 31.72 -11.42 -5.47
N LEU A 242 32.22 -11.54 -6.70
CA LEU A 242 33.67 -11.49 -6.97
C LEU A 242 34.32 -10.14 -6.72
N LYS A 243 33.56 -9.06 -6.91
CA LYS A 243 34.00 -7.68 -6.68
C LYS A 243 33.29 -7.03 -5.50
N ASN A 244 32.33 -7.72 -4.88
CA ASN A 244 31.58 -7.14 -3.79
C ASN A 244 32.40 -7.25 -2.50
N LYS A 245 32.95 -6.11 -2.07
CA LYS A 245 33.65 -6.01 -0.77
C LYS A 245 32.67 -5.78 0.37
N ASP A 246 31.43 -5.42 0.05
CA ASP A 246 30.41 -5.10 1.03
C ASP A 246 29.89 -6.40 1.63
N ARG A 247 30.13 -6.59 2.93
CA ARG A 247 29.56 -7.69 3.71
C ARG A 247 28.40 -7.16 4.53
N PRO A 248 27.31 -7.93 4.69
CA PRO A 248 26.22 -7.53 5.58
C PRO A 248 26.80 -7.25 6.98
N THR A 249 26.48 -6.08 7.54
CA THR A 249 26.95 -5.69 8.88
C THR A 249 25.86 -5.84 9.94
N THR A 250 24.60 -5.91 9.51
CA THR A 250 23.43 -5.98 10.38
C THR A 250 22.83 -7.40 10.44
N ALA A 251 22.17 -7.73 11.56
CA ALA A 251 21.55 -9.05 11.74
C ALA A 251 20.47 -9.38 10.69
N TRP A 252 19.68 -8.38 10.29
CA TRP A 252 18.66 -8.55 9.24
C TRP A 252 19.29 -8.73 7.86
N ALA A 253 20.39 -8.04 7.55
CA ALA A 253 21.10 -8.22 6.27
C ALA A 253 21.78 -9.60 6.19
N HIS A 254 22.33 -10.09 7.32
CA HIS A 254 22.80 -11.47 7.43
C HIS A 254 21.69 -12.48 7.18
N PHE A 255 20.53 -12.30 7.83
CA PHE A 255 19.36 -13.13 7.60
C PHE A 255 18.94 -13.13 6.13
N LEU A 256 18.80 -11.95 5.50
CA LEU A 256 18.45 -11.86 4.08
C LEU A 256 19.47 -12.56 3.18
N SER A 257 20.78 -12.38 3.44
CA SER A 257 21.84 -13.03 2.65
C SER A 257 21.80 -14.56 2.71
N SER A 258 21.22 -15.12 3.78
CA SER A 258 21.06 -16.56 3.97
C SER A 258 19.90 -17.16 3.17
N LEU A 259 18.98 -16.33 2.66
CA LEU A 259 17.84 -16.76 1.86
C LEU A 259 18.29 -17.17 0.45
N GLN A 260 18.84 -18.36 0.34
CA GLN A 260 19.34 -18.93 -0.90
C GLN A 260 18.67 -20.26 -1.20
N VAL A 261 18.45 -20.51 -2.49
CA VAL A 261 17.94 -21.77 -3.00
C VAL A 261 18.98 -22.44 -3.89
N PRO A 262 18.98 -23.78 -3.99
CA PRO A 262 19.90 -24.49 -4.88
C PRO A 262 19.72 -24.07 -6.34
N LYS A 263 20.82 -23.92 -7.09
CA LYS A 263 20.77 -23.49 -8.49
C LYS A 263 20.07 -24.50 -9.43
N HIS A 264 19.97 -25.77 -9.06
CA HIS A 264 19.21 -26.75 -9.84
C HIS A 264 17.70 -26.48 -9.85
N TYR A 265 17.19 -25.63 -8.93
CA TYR A 265 15.80 -25.15 -8.96
C TYR A 265 15.51 -24.21 -10.14
N PHE A 266 16.52 -23.82 -10.92
CA PHE A 266 16.34 -23.05 -12.16
C PHE A 266 15.36 -23.73 -13.13
N GLY A 267 15.31 -25.07 -13.14
CA GLY A 267 14.32 -25.83 -13.92
C GLY A 267 12.87 -25.53 -13.53
N HIS A 268 12.60 -25.12 -12.29
CA HIS A 268 11.25 -24.82 -11.81
C HIS A 268 10.61 -23.65 -12.56
N PHE A 269 11.42 -22.67 -13.00
CA PHE A 269 10.94 -21.51 -13.77
C PHE A 269 10.22 -21.96 -15.04
N TYR A 270 10.86 -22.88 -15.75
CA TYR A 270 10.34 -23.41 -17.00
C TYR A 270 9.22 -24.41 -16.77
N SER A 271 9.27 -25.21 -15.69
CA SER A 271 8.20 -26.15 -15.34
C SER A 271 6.90 -25.43 -14.99
N VAL A 272 6.97 -24.38 -14.17
CA VAL A 272 5.81 -23.56 -13.80
C VAL A 272 5.30 -22.78 -15.01
N GLY A 273 6.20 -22.21 -15.82
CA GLY A 273 5.83 -21.58 -17.08
C GLY A 273 5.11 -22.56 -18.03
N LEU A 274 5.64 -23.78 -18.18
CA LEU A 274 5.05 -24.80 -19.05
C LEU A 274 3.67 -25.23 -18.57
N LEU A 275 3.51 -25.46 -17.26
CA LEU A 275 2.20 -25.76 -16.68
C LEU A 275 1.21 -24.63 -16.96
N THR A 276 1.62 -23.38 -16.76
CA THR A 276 0.80 -22.20 -17.07
C THR A 276 0.42 -22.18 -18.56
N ALA A 277 1.36 -22.50 -19.46
CA ALA A 277 1.13 -22.47 -20.89
C ALA A 277 0.18 -23.57 -21.37
N ILE A 278 0.28 -24.78 -20.78
CA ILE A 278 -0.65 -25.88 -21.03
C ILE A 278 -2.05 -25.50 -20.58
N LEU A 279 -2.19 -24.92 -19.38
CA LEU A 279 -3.49 -24.46 -18.87
C LEU A 279 -4.08 -23.38 -19.77
N SER A 280 -3.28 -22.40 -20.19
CA SER A 280 -3.69 -21.35 -21.15
C SER A 280 -4.13 -21.93 -22.50
N PHE A 281 -3.44 -22.96 -23.01
CA PHE A 281 -3.82 -23.65 -24.25
C PHE A 281 -5.15 -24.38 -24.13
N VAL A 282 -5.34 -25.11 -23.03
CA VAL A 282 -6.59 -25.82 -22.74
C VAL A 282 -7.74 -24.83 -22.62
N GLU A 283 -7.54 -23.72 -21.92
CA GLU A 283 -8.57 -22.70 -21.72
C GLU A 283 -8.98 -22.01 -23.04
N LEU A 284 -8.00 -21.65 -23.88
CA LEU A 284 -8.25 -21.05 -25.20
C LEU A 284 -8.82 -22.05 -26.22
N GLY A 285 -8.52 -23.34 -26.06
CA GLY A 285 -9.00 -24.42 -26.94
C GLY A 285 -10.39 -24.94 -26.58
N LEU A 286 -10.74 -24.98 -25.29
CA LEU A 286 -12.04 -25.46 -24.80
C LEU A 286 -13.08 -24.34 -24.57
N ASP A 287 -12.70 -23.09 -24.78
CA ASP A 287 -13.54 -21.90 -24.56
C ASP A 287 -14.12 -21.82 -23.14
N GLN A 288 -13.35 -22.28 -22.15
CA GLN A 288 -13.78 -22.31 -20.75
C GLN A 288 -13.33 -21.03 -20.00
N PRO A 289 -14.14 -20.47 -19.08
CA PRO A 289 -13.76 -19.33 -18.25
C PRO A 289 -13.15 -19.79 -16.93
N GLY A 290 -11.93 -20.32 -16.95
CA GLY A 290 -11.22 -20.79 -15.76
C GLY A 290 -10.51 -19.66 -15.04
N LEU A 291 -9.24 -19.42 -15.40
CA LEU A 291 -8.41 -18.34 -14.84
C LEU A 291 -8.97 -16.96 -15.15
N ALA A 292 -9.72 -16.83 -16.24
CA ALA A 292 -10.21 -15.54 -16.69
C ALA A 292 -11.35 -14.95 -15.88
N ARG A 293 -12.05 -15.75 -15.05
CA ARG A 293 -13.02 -15.18 -14.09
C ARG A 293 -12.36 -14.24 -13.09
N LEU A 294 -11.05 -14.37 -12.87
CA LEU A 294 -10.30 -13.53 -11.96
C LEU A 294 -9.80 -12.21 -12.59
N LEU A 295 -9.78 -12.08 -13.92
CA LEU A 295 -9.13 -10.98 -14.62
C LEU A 295 -10.10 -10.31 -15.59
N SER A 296 -10.64 -9.16 -15.20
CA SER A 296 -11.54 -8.34 -16.02
C SER A 296 -10.76 -7.34 -16.87
N SER A 297 -10.82 -7.44 -18.21
CA SER A 297 -10.39 -6.35 -19.12
C SER A 297 -11.00 -6.50 -20.51
N ASP A 298 -11.84 -5.56 -20.94
CA ASP A 298 -12.66 -5.67 -22.15
C ASP A 298 -11.97 -5.36 -23.49
N HIS A 299 -10.63 -5.43 -23.58
CA HIS A 299 -9.92 -5.01 -24.80
C HIS A 299 -8.87 -6.03 -25.26
N ALA A 300 -9.03 -6.53 -26.49
CA ALA A 300 -7.99 -7.26 -27.22
C ALA A 300 -7.43 -6.40 -28.36
N HIS A 301 -6.10 -6.34 -28.44
CA HIS A 301 -5.39 -5.63 -29.49
C HIS A 301 -4.82 -6.56 -30.57
N LEU A 302 -4.78 -7.88 -30.30
CA LEU A 302 -4.13 -8.89 -31.14
C LEU A 302 -5.16 -9.87 -31.73
N SER A 303 -4.79 -10.56 -32.81
CA SER A 303 -5.63 -11.61 -33.38
C SER A 303 -5.48 -12.94 -32.63
N ARG A 304 -6.52 -13.79 -32.64
CA ARG A 304 -6.50 -15.11 -31.98
C ARG A 304 -5.39 -16.00 -32.55
N ARG A 305 -5.10 -15.86 -33.85
CA ARG A 305 -3.98 -16.52 -34.53
C ARG A 305 -2.64 -16.08 -33.97
N GLN A 306 -2.39 -14.79 -33.81
CA GLN A 306 -1.14 -14.29 -33.21
C GLN A 306 -0.96 -14.82 -31.78
N CYS A 307 -2.03 -14.83 -30.99
CA CYS A 307 -2.01 -15.36 -29.63
C CYS A 307 -1.71 -16.88 -29.61
N LEU A 308 -2.34 -17.67 -30.48
CA LEU A 308 -2.02 -19.10 -30.61
C LEU A 308 -0.58 -19.32 -31.07
N MET A 309 -0.11 -18.58 -32.08
CA MET A 309 1.27 -18.68 -32.59
C MET A 309 2.29 -18.38 -31.50
N GLY A 310 2.10 -17.27 -30.78
CA GLY A 310 3.00 -16.90 -29.69
C GLY A 310 2.94 -17.88 -28.52
N LEU A 311 1.75 -18.42 -28.19
CA LEU A 311 1.61 -19.45 -27.17
C LEU A 311 2.29 -20.76 -27.60
N THR A 312 2.21 -21.13 -28.87
CA THR A 312 2.93 -22.29 -29.43
C THR A 312 4.43 -22.07 -29.32
N ILE A 313 4.96 -20.92 -29.75
CA ILE A 313 6.38 -20.59 -29.66
C ILE A 313 6.85 -20.64 -28.19
N MET A 314 6.10 -20.03 -27.29
CA MET A 314 6.43 -20.00 -25.87
C MET A 314 6.39 -21.41 -25.25
N THR A 315 5.39 -22.23 -25.57
CA THR A 315 5.32 -23.63 -25.11
C THR A 315 6.48 -24.46 -25.65
N CYS A 316 6.82 -24.34 -26.94
CA CYS A 316 7.98 -25.03 -27.51
C CYS A 316 9.30 -24.60 -26.83
N HIS A 317 9.46 -23.30 -26.57
CA HIS A 317 10.59 -22.79 -25.80
C HIS A 317 10.65 -23.41 -24.40
N LEU A 318 9.53 -23.39 -23.66
CA LEU A 318 9.44 -23.90 -22.30
C LEU A 318 9.70 -25.41 -22.22
N ILE A 319 9.14 -26.22 -23.11
CA ILE A 319 9.41 -27.67 -23.19
C ILE A 319 10.90 -27.92 -23.37
N ARG A 320 11.52 -27.23 -24.33
CA ARG A 320 12.96 -27.35 -24.59
C ARG A 320 13.77 -26.92 -23.37
N ARG A 321 13.45 -25.80 -22.74
CA ARG A 321 14.18 -25.30 -21.57
C ARG A 321 14.00 -26.19 -20.34
N VAL A 322 12.84 -26.79 -20.14
CA VAL A 322 12.63 -27.86 -19.14
C VAL A 322 13.58 -29.02 -19.44
N TYR A 323 13.56 -29.54 -20.66
CA TYR A 323 14.44 -30.64 -21.06
C TYR A 323 15.93 -30.31 -20.84
N GLU A 324 16.37 -29.13 -21.29
CA GLU A 324 17.75 -28.70 -21.12
C GLU A 324 18.13 -28.55 -19.64
N SER A 325 17.26 -27.96 -18.81
CA SER A 325 17.55 -27.68 -17.41
C SER A 325 17.72 -28.94 -16.55
N TYR A 326 16.92 -29.99 -16.81
CA TYR A 326 16.95 -31.21 -16.01
C TYR A 326 17.91 -32.27 -16.55
N TRP A 327 18.11 -32.35 -17.87
CA TRP A 327 18.87 -33.44 -18.48
C TRP A 327 20.20 -33.02 -19.13
N ILE A 328 20.37 -31.74 -19.50
CA ILE A 328 21.58 -31.28 -20.18
C ILE A 328 22.46 -30.44 -19.25
N GLU A 329 21.89 -29.39 -18.68
CA GLU A 329 22.61 -28.46 -17.81
C GLU A 329 23.13 -29.20 -16.58
N ARG A 330 24.39 -28.92 -16.23
CA ARG A 330 25.05 -29.52 -15.07
C ARG A 330 25.47 -28.42 -14.10
N PRO A 331 24.58 -27.86 -13.28
CA PRO A 331 24.96 -26.85 -12.28
C PRO A 331 25.95 -27.42 -11.26
N SER A 332 26.72 -26.55 -10.58
CA SER A 332 27.69 -27.03 -9.60
C SER A 332 26.93 -27.48 -8.34
N PRO A 333 27.32 -28.58 -7.67
CA PRO A 333 26.55 -29.11 -6.52
C PRO A 333 26.31 -28.08 -5.41
N GLY A 334 27.31 -27.23 -5.13
CA GLY A 334 27.20 -26.14 -4.14
C GLY A 334 26.75 -24.79 -4.71
N ALA A 335 26.33 -24.71 -5.98
CA ALA A 335 25.88 -23.44 -6.54
C ALA A 335 24.48 -23.08 -6.04
N THR A 336 24.34 -21.89 -5.49
CA THR A 336 23.07 -21.33 -4.99
C THR A 336 22.70 -20.05 -5.74
N MET A 337 21.44 -19.65 -5.62
CA MET A 337 20.93 -18.35 -6.04
C MET A 337 20.04 -17.76 -4.96
N HIS A 338 19.95 -16.44 -4.88
CA HIS A 338 19.13 -15.78 -3.86
C HIS A 338 17.63 -16.03 -4.11
N LEU A 339 16.84 -16.19 -3.04
CA LEU A 339 15.41 -16.50 -3.09
C LEU A 339 14.60 -15.44 -3.84
N SER A 340 14.96 -14.15 -3.71
CA SER A 340 14.28 -13.07 -4.45
C SER A 340 14.37 -13.27 -5.97
N HIS A 341 15.56 -13.64 -6.48
CA HIS A 341 15.76 -13.90 -7.91
C HIS A 341 15.00 -15.16 -8.35
N TYR A 342 14.82 -16.12 -7.44
CA TYR A 342 14.02 -17.31 -7.68
C TYR A 342 12.53 -16.96 -7.84
N LEU A 343 11.99 -16.14 -6.95
CA LEU A 343 10.60 -15.67 -7.04
C LEU A 343 10.36 -14.79 -8.27
N VAL A 344 11.28 -13.88 -8.58
CA VAL A 344 11.22 -13.04 -9.79
C VAL A 344 11.27 -13.92 -11.05
N GLY A 345 12.13 -14.95 -11.08
CA GLY A 345 12.19 -15.91 -12.17
C GLY A 345 10.88 -16.65 -12.40
N LEU A 346 10.26 -17.15 -11.33
CA LEU A 346 8.94 -17.80 -11.41
C LEU A 346 7.86 -16.84 -11.94
N GLY A 347 7.79 -15.63 -11.39
CA GLY A 347 6.82 -14.62 -11.81
C GLY A 347 7.01 -14.20 -13.28
N PHE A 348 8.26 -14.07 -13.73
CA PHE A 348 8.58 -13.68 -15.10
C PHE A 348 8.01 -14.66 -16.13
N TYR A 349 8.29 -15.96 -16.04
CA TYR A 349 7.78 -16.92 -17.03
C TYR A 349 6.25 -17.06 -16.97
N GLY A 350 5.64 -16.97 -15.78
CA GLY A 350 4.19 -16.90 -15.64
C GLY A 350 3.60 -15.69 -16.36
N ALA A 351 4.16 -14.49 -16.13
CA ALA A 351 3.73 -13.26 -16.79
C ALA A 351 3.87 -13.31 -18.32
N MET A 352 4.95 -13.91 -18.84
CA MET A 352 5.16 -14.05 -20.28
C MET A 352 4.10 -14.95 -20.94
N VAL A 353 3.70 -16.03 -20.27
CA VAL A 353 2.62 -16.89 -20.78
C VAL A 353 1.27 -16.18 -20.68
N LEU A 354 0.97 -15.59 -19.51
CA LEU A 354 -0.31 -14.91 -19.29
C LEU A 354 -0.49 -13.69 -20.19
N GLY A 355 0.57 -12.93 -20.47
CA GLY A 355 0.51 -11.79 -21.38
C GLY A 355 0.17 -12.20 -22.82
N THR A 356 0.54 -13.41 -23.23
CA THR A 356 0.12 -13.99 -24.51
C THR A 356 -1.34 -14.44 -24.48
N TRP A 357 -1.73 -15.10 -23.39
CA TRP A 357 -3.06 -15.69 -23.24
C TRP A 357 -4.18 -14.66 -23.06
N LEU A 358 -3.95 -13.60 -22.27
CA LEU A 358 -4.94 -12.55 -21.97
C LEU A 358 -5.47 -11.87 -23.24
N GLU A 359 -4.61 -11.61 -24.22
CA GLU A 359 -4.98 -10.98 -25.49
C GLU A 359 -5.82 -11.89 -26.40
N GLY A 360 -5.63 -13.22 -26.31
CA GLY A 360 -6.31 -14.18 -27.18
C GLY A 360 -7.74 -14.51 -26.75
N ARG A 361 -8.10 -14.19 -25.51
CA ARG A 361 -9.36 -14.61 -24.89
C ARG A 361 -10.57 -13.79 -25.36
N TRP A 362 -10.40 -12.51 -25.65
CA TRP A 362 -11.52 -11.59 -25.96
C TRP A 362 -11.98 -11.66 -27.42
N ILE A 363 -11.71 -12.77 -28.13
CA ILE A 363 -11.98 -12.91 -29.57
C ILE A 363 -13.06 -13.96 -29.76
N ASP A 364 -14.31 -13.49 -29.72
CA ASP A 364 -15.55 -14.29 -29.74
C ASP A 364 -15.77 -15.07 -31.05
N ARG A 365 -15.10 -14.72 -32.16
CA ARG A 365 -15.18 -15.49 -33.42
C ARG A 365 -13.83 -15.59 -34.11
N TRP A 366 -13.36 -16.84 -34.25
CA TRP A 366 -12.26 -17.18 -35.15
C TRP A 366 -12.72 -16.98 -36.60
N ASP A 367 -12.28 -15.90 -37.24
CA ASP A 367 -12.36 -15.74 -38.69
C ASP A 367 -10.96 -15.97 -39.29
N PRO A 368 -10.71 -17.12 -39.93
CA PRO A 368 -9.41 -17.43 -40.53
C PRO A 368 -9.06 -16.51 -41.71
N ASN A 369 -10.06 -15.82 -42.29
CA ASN A 369 -9.85 -14.89 -43.39
C ASN A 369 -9.56 -13.45 -42.91
N ALA A 370 -9.86 -13.13 -41.65
CA ALA A 370 -9.68 -11.78 -41.10
C ALA A 370 -8.21 -11.41 -40.85
N ASP A 371 -7.32 -12.39 -40.64
CA ASP A 371 -5.89 -12.15 -40.43
C ASP A 371 -5.03 -13.23 -41.12
N PRO A 372 -4.72 -13.07 -42.42
CA PRO A 372 -3.92 -14.04 -43.17
C PRO A 372 -2.45 -14.04 -42.75
N PHE A 373 -1.76 -15.16 -43.01
CA PHE A 373 -0.34 -15.32 -42.72
C PHE A 373 0.53 -14.29 -43.44
N ARG A 374 1.38 -13.58 -42.68
CA ARG A 374 2.26 -12.55 -43.20
C ARG A 374 3.71 -13.02 -43.21
N LEU A 375 4.52 -12.40 -44.06
CA LEU A 375 5.97 -12.63 -44.09
C LEU A 375 6.62 -12.41 -42.71
N THR A 376 6.13 -11.42 -41.94
CA THR A 376 6.60 -11.15 -40.57
C THR A 376 6.43 -12.35 -39.64
N ASP A 377 5.34 -13.10 -39.80
CA ASP A 377 5.03 -14.28 -38.99
C ASP A 377 6.05 -15.40 -39.31
N GLY A 378 6.36 -15.58 -40.59
CA GLY A 378 7.40 -16.51 -41.05
C GLY A 378 8.80 -16.13 -40.58
N LEU A 379 9.15 -14.83 -40.65
CA LEU A 379 10.43 -14.32 -40.15
C LEU A 379 10.58 -14.51 -38.63
N ALA A 380 9.50 -14.32 -37.87
CA ALA A 380 9.49 -14.56 -36.44
C ALA A 380 9.75 -16.04 -36.11
N VAL A 381 9.03 -16.96 -36.78
CA VAL A 381 9.24 -18.41 -36.59
C VAL A 381 10.66 -18.82 -36.98
N ALA A 382 11.19 -18.31 -38.09
CA ALA A 382 12.56 -18.59 -38.52
C ALA A 382 13.59 -18.09 -37.48
N LEU A 383 13.40 -16.88 -36.96
CA LEU A 383 14.27 -16.32 -35.91
C LEU A 383 14.20 -17.15 -34.62
N PHE A 384 13.00 -17.56 -34.21
CA PHE A 384 12.80 -18.43 -33.04
C PHE A 384 13.55 -19.76 -33.17
N LEU A 385 13.42 -20.43 -34.32
CA LEU A 385 14.08 -21.71 -34.57
C LEU A 385 15.60 -21.55 -34.60
N TYR A 386 16.09 -20.52 -35.30
CA TYR A 386 17.51 -20.20 -35.38
C TYR A 386 18.10 -19.95 -33.98
N ALA A 387 17.47 -19.07 -33.20
CA ALA A 387 17.87 -18.77 -31.84
C ALA A 387 17.83 -20.02 -30.94
N SER A 388 16.77 -20.82 -31.04
CA SER A 388 16.62 -22.04 -30.22
C SER A 388 17.70 -23.09 -30.51
N VAL A 389 18.09 -23.27 -31.77
CA VAL A 389 19.17 -24.19 -32.15
C VAL A 389 20.51 -23.75 -31.55
N HIS A 390 20.86 -22.47 -31.71
CA HIS A 390 22.12 -21.95 -31.17
C HIS A 390 22.14 -21.92 -29.64
N GLN A 391 21.00 -21.61 -29.01
CA GLN A 391 20.88 -21.69 -27.56
C GLN A 391 21.13 -23.11 -27.05
N HIS A 392 20.47 -24.10 -27.65
CA HIS A 392 20.63 -25.51 -27.30
C HIS A 392 22.09 -25.96 -27.44
N ARG A 393 22.74 -25.63 -28.57
CA ARG A 393 24.15 -25.93 -28.80
C ARG A 393 25.04 -25.32 -27.71
N CYS A 394 24.78 -24.07 -27.33
CA CYS A 394 25.52 -23.42 -26.26
C CYS A 394 25.36 -24.14 -24.91
N HIS A 395 24.15 -24.57 -24.54
CA HIS A 395 23.92 -25.35 -23.32
C HIS A 395 24.64 -26.70 -23.34
N VAL A 396 24.63 -27.40 -24.48
CA VAL A 396 25.38 -28.65 -24.65
C VAL A 396 26.89 -28.42 -24.52
N ILE A 397 27.44 -27.36 -25.11
CA ILE A 397 28.86 -27.00 -24.96
C ILE A 397 29.19 -26.78 -23.48
N LEU A 398 28.40 -25.96 -22.77
CA LEU A 398 28.62 -25.67 -21.35
C LEU A 398 28.53 -26.92 -20.47
N ALA A 399 27.58 -27.83 -20.77
CA ALA A 399 27.42 -29.09 -20.06
C ALA A 399 28.62 -30.02 -20.26
N ARG A 400 29.16 -30.12 -21.49
CA ARG A 400 30.31 -30.96 -21.81
C ARG A 400 31.58 -30.54 -21.08
N LEU A 401 31.76 -29.24 -20.83
CA LEU A 401 32.92 -28.73 -20.07
C LEU A 401 32.98 -29.27 -18.63
N ARG A 402 31.87 -29.80 -18.12
CA ARG A 402 31.74 -30.34 -16.75
C ARG A 402 31.74 -31.88 -16.70
N GLN A 403 31.86 -32.58 -17.83
CA GLN A 403 31.81 -34.05 -17.87
C GLN A 403 33.10 -34.73 -17.40
N SER A 404 34.27 -34.08 -17.55
CA SER A 404 35.53 -34.61 -17.03
C SER A 404 35.64 -34.32 -15.54
N GLN A 405 35.79 -35.36 -14.72
CA GLN A 405 35.87 -35.35 -13.25
C GLN A 405 36.95 -34.38 -12.71
N GLY A 406 36.60 -33.11 -12.58
CA GLY A 406 37.38 -32.10 -11.91
C GLY A 406 36.57 -30.83 -11.73
N GLU A 407 36.66 -30.19 -10.57
CA GLU A 407 36.01 -28.91 -10.26
C GLU A 407 36.59 -27.71 -11.05
N VAL A 408 37.48 -27.98 -12.00
CA VAL A 408 38.23 -26.96 -12.74
C VAL A 408 37.37 -26.42 -13.86
N TYR A 409 37.04 -25.13 -13.78
CA TYR A 409 36.33 -24.44 -14.84
C TYR A 409 37.19 -24.34 -16.12
N ARG A 410 36.53 -24.35 -17.29
CA ARG A 410 37.17 -24.20 -18.60
C ARG A 410 36.52 -23.08 -19.41
N ILE A 411 37.31 -22.51 -20.31
CA ILE A 411 36.84 -21.47 -21.25
C ILE A 411 35.99 -22.16 -22.34
N PRO A 412 34.73 -21.74 -22.55
CA PRO A 412 33.89 -22.32 -23.60
C PRO A 412 34.37 -21.93 -25.00
N ARG A 413 34.33 -22.89 -25.91
CA ARG A 413 34.73 -22.76 -27.33
C ARG A 413 33.67 -23.40 -28.24
N GLY A 414 33.61 -22.94 -29.48
CA GLY A 414 32.67 -23.40 -30.50
C GLY A 414 31.36 -22.61 -30.56
N ASP A 415 30.70 -22.66 -31.72
CA ASP A 415 29.53 -21.85 -32.04
C ASP A 415 29.80 -20.35 -31.76
N TRP A 416 28.80 -19.59 -31.32
CA TRP A 416 28.95 -18.17 -30.98
C TRP A 416 29.85 -17.86 -29.78
N PHE A 417 30.38 -18.86 -29.04
CA PHE A 417 31.34 -18.59 -27.97
C PHE A 417 32.67 -18.05 -28.50
N GLU A 418 32.97 -18.21 -29.80
CA GLU A 418 34.19 -17.65 -30.39
C GLU A 418 34.16 -16.11 -30.44
N SER A 419 32.96 -15.51 -30.46
CA SER A 419 32.79 -14.06 -30.62
C SER A 419 32.05 -13.39 -29.47
N ILE A 420 31.22 -14.15 -28.73
CA ILE A 420 30.38 -13.64 -27.64
C ILE A 420 30.75 -14.35 -26.33
N VAL A 421 30.77 -13.62 -25.22
CA VAL A 421 31.05 -14.17 -23.89
C VAL A 421 29.93 -15.11 -23.44
N ALA A 422 28.68 -14.66 -23.57
CA ALA A 422 27.50 -15.42 -23.17
C ALA A 422 26.47 -15.53 -24.32
N PRO A 423 26.77 -16.29 -25.39
CA PRO A 423 25.90 -16.41 -26.58
C PRO A 423 24.53 -17.02 -26.31
N HIS A 424 24.40 -17.91 -25.31
CA HIS A 424 23.11 -18.47 -24.91
C HIS A 424 22.14 -17.40 -24.39
N TYR A 425 22.66 -16.33 -23.76
CA TYR A 425 21.86 -15.18 -23.35
C TYR A 425 21.43 -14.31 -24.54
N PHE A 426 22.31 -14.15 -25.53
CA PHE A 426 21.94 -13.48 -26.78
C PHE A 426 20.84 -14.26 -27.52
N ALA A 427 20.95 -15.58 -27.54
CA ALA A 427 19.91 -16.43 -28.12
C ALA A 427 18.56 -16.30 -27.37
N ASP A 428 18.56 -16.17 -26.04
CA ASP A 428 17.34 -15.83 -25.28
C ASP A 428 16.72 -14.51 -25.73
N ILE A 429 17.53 -13.46 -25.91
CA ILE A 429 17.05 -12.16 -26.42
C ILE A 429 16.37 -12.34 -27.79
N LEU A 430 16.97 -13.13 -28.69
CA LEU A 430 16.39 -13.40 -30.00
C LEU A 430 15.07 -14.20 -29.93
N VAL A 431 14.91 -15.10 -28.95
CA VAL A 431 13.64 -15.79 -28.71
C VAL A 431 12.56 -14.78 -28.30
N TYR A 432 12.82 -13.87 -27.36
CA TYR A 432 11.83 -12.86 -26.98
C TYR A 432 11.57 -11.82 -28.07
N LEU A 433 12.59 -11.49 -28.87
CA LEU A 433 12.43 -10.65 -30.06
C LEU A 433 11.50 -11.32 -31.08
N SER A 434 11.63 -12.63 -31.29
CA SER A 434 10.72 -13.36 -32.19
C SER A 434 9.26 -13.27 -31.73
N LEU A 435 8.99 -13.37 -30.42
CA LEU A 435 7.66 -13.18 -29.86
C LEU A 435 7.16 -11.73 -30.09
N CYS A 436 8.00 -10.73 -29.85
CA CYS A 436 7.63 -9.33 -30.13
C CYS A 436 7.29 -9.10 -31.61
N ILE A 437 8.00 -9.76 -32.55
CA ILE A 437 7.70 -9.68 -33.98
C ILE A 437 6.36 -10.35 -34.29
N VAL A 438 6.04 -11.52 -33.70
CA VAL A 438 4.72 -12.16 -33.85
C VAL A 438 3.61 -11.19 -33.45
N TYR A 439 3.79 -10.47 -32.35
CA TYR A 439 2.82 -9.49 -31.84
C TYR A 439 2.98 -8.09 -32.44
N ARG A 440 3.88 -7.90 -33.40
CA ARG A 440 4.13 -6.61 -34.05
C ARG A 440 4.39 -5.48 -33.05
N PHE A 441 5.02 -5.80 -31.92
CA PHE A 441 5.29 -4.90 -30.81
C PHE A 441 4.05 -4.25 -30.18
N GLN A 442 2.87 -4.84 -30.36
CA GLN A 442 1.62 -4.35 -29.76
C GLN A 442 1.37 -4.93 -28.36
N ASN A 443 1.96 -6.08 -28.04
CA ASN A 443 1.88 -6.67 -26.70
C ASN A 443 2.89 -6.01 -25.75
N ALA A 444 2.40 -5.17 -24.85
CA ALA A 444 3.24 -4.43 -23.90
C ALA A 444 4.01 -5.37 -22.95
N VAL A 445 3.39 -6.46 -22.49
CA VAL A 445 4.04 -7.45 -21.60
C VAL A 445 5.25 -8.07 -22.30
N MET A 446 5.13 -8.41 -23.59
CA MET A 446 6.23 -8.96 -24.37
C MET A 446 7.35 -7.96 -24.59
N CYS A 447 7.01 -6.71 -24.91
CA CYS A 447 8.01 -5.65 -25.11
C CYS A 447 8.77 -5.36 -23.81
N CYS A 448 8.06 -5.24 -22.68
CA CYS A 448 8.67 -5.11 -21.36
C CYS A 448 9.53 -6.32 -21.01
N GLY A 449 9.06 -7.54 -21.33
CA GLY A 449 9.82 -8.77 -21.13
C GLY A 449 11.11 -8.83 -21.95
N LEU A 450 11.09 -8.35 -23.19
CA LEU A 450 12.28 -8.22 -24.04
C LEU A 450 13.28 -7.23 -23.45
N VAL A 451 12.83 -6.02 -23.08
CA VAL A 451 13.69 -4.99 -22.45
C VAL A 451 14.29 -5.52 -21.16
N TRP A 452 13.48 -6.13 -20.30
CA TRP A 452 13.93 -6.78 -19.08
C TRP A 452 15.02 -7.83 -19.37
N THR A 453 14.77 -8.71 -20.34
CA THR A 453 15.72 -9.77 -20.72
C THR A 453 17.04 -9.18 -21.22
N ILE A 454 17.00 -8.16 -22.08
CA ILE A 454 18.20 -7.47 -22.57
C ILE A 454 18.99 -6.89 -21.40
N VAL A 455 18.36 -6.11 -20.52
CA VAL A 455 19.03 -5.45 -19.40
C VAL A 455 19.60 -6.48 -18.42
N ASN A 456 18.76 -7.41 -17.95
CA ASN A 456 19.16 -8.40 -16.96
C ASN A 456 20.30 -9.29 -17.47
N LEU A 457 20.18 -9.83 -18.69
CA LEU A 457 21.22 -10.71 -19.24
C LEU A 457 22.49 -9.96 -19.63
N SER A 458 22.40 -8.68 -20.02
CA SER A 458 23.58 -7.85 -20.28
C SER A 458 24.41 -7.60 -19.01
N ILE A 459 23.74 -7.38 -17.87
CA ILE A 459 24.41 -7.27 -16.57
C ILE A 459 25.09 -8.60 -16.24
N VAL A 460 24.38 -9.74 -16.34
CA VAL A 460 24.96 -11.06 -16.02
C VAL A 460 26.10 -11.44 -16.98
N ALA A 461 26.02 -11.05 -18.25
CA ALA A 461 27.08 -11.25 -19.24
C ALA A 461 28.35 -10.46 -18.89
N ASN A 462 28.20 -9.19 -18.48
CA ASN A 462 29.31 -8.36 -18.01
C ASN A 462 30.04 -9.00 -16.82
N GLU A 463 29.29 -9.50 -15.85
CA GLU A 463 29.84 -10.15 -14.66
C GLU A 463 30.49 -11.49 -15.00
N THR A 464 29.94 -12.21 -15.99
CA THR A 464 30.55 -13.44 -16.49
C THR A 464 31.89 -13.16 -17.19
N GLU A 465 31.99 -12.09 -17.98
CA GLU A 465 33.26 -11.66 -18.57
C GLU A 465 34.28 -11.26 -17.49
N GLY A 466 33.84 -10.47 -16.50
CA GLY A 466 34.67 -10.06 -15.36
C GLY A 466 35.22 -11.28 -14.63
N TRP A 467 34.39 -12.28 -14.36
CA TRP A 467 34.82 -13.54 -13.77
C TRP A 467 35.81 -14.30 -14.66
N TYR A 468 35.58 -14.38 -15.98
CA TYR A 468 36.52 -15.04 -16.88
C TYR A 468 37.91 -14.39 -16.84
N LYS A 469 37.97 -13.05 -16.89
CA LYS A 469 39.23 -12.29 -16.81
C LYS A 469 39.95 -12.52 -15.49
N THR A 470 39.23 -12.54 -14.37
CA THR A 470 39.83 -12.76 -13.03
C THR A 470 40.29 -14.21 -12.84
N TYR A 471 39.46 -15.18 -13.22
CA TYR A 471 39.72 -16.59 -12.94
C TYR A 471 40.78 -17.20 -13.86
N PHE A 472 40.76 -16.87 -15.15
CA PHE A 472 41.69 -17.41 -16.14
C PHE A 472 42.87 -16.48 -16.46
N GLY A 473 42.79 -15.20 -16.09
CA GLY A 473 43.89 -14.24 -16.26
C GLY A 473 44.42 -14.19 -17.69
N THR A 474 45.74 -14.35 -17.83
CA THR A 474 46.45 -14.33 -19.11
C THR A 474 45.99 -15.42 -20.08
N HIS A 475 45.55 -16.59 -19.59
CA HIS A 475 45.03 -17.64 -20.45
C HIS A 475 43.77 -17.22 -21.19
N TYR A 476 42.92 -16.37 -20.59
CA TYR A 476 41.75 -15.83 -21.26
C TYR A 476 42.13 -14.86 -22.38
N SER A 477 43.05 -13.95 -22.11
CA SER A 477 43.54 -12.96 -23.08
C SER A 477 44.26 -13.63 -24.26
N LEU A 478 45.00 -14.71 -24.02
CA LEU A 478 45.64 -15.49 -25.07
C LEU A 478 44.62 -16.29 -25.90
N ALA A 479 43.56 -16.80 -25.26
CA ALA A 479 42.51 -17.55 -25.96
C ALA A 479 41.68 -16.68 -26.89
N PHE A 480 41.50 -15.39 -26.55
CA PHE A 480 40.75 -14.39 -27.32
C PHE A 480 41.51 -13.05 -27.39
N PRO A 481 42.53 -12.93 -28.26
CA PRO A 481 43.37 -11.73 -28.33
C PRO A 481 42.62 -10.45 -28.68
N GLN A 482 41.57 -10.56 -29.51
CA GLN A 482 40.72 -9.43 -29.91
C GLN A 482 39.58 -9.16 -28.91
N GLY A 483 39.48 -9.96 -27.84
CA GLY A 483 38.33 -9.95 -26.95
C GLY A 483 37.08 -10.58 -27.58
N ARG A 484 35.96 -10.45 -26.86
CA ARG A 484 34.64 -10.92 -27.29
C ARG A 484 33.61 -9.88 -26.91
N TRP A 485 32.54 -9.74 -27.70
CA TRP A 485 31.36 -9.00 -27.27
C TRP A 485 30.74 -9.69 -26.06
N LYS A 486 30.21 -8.95 -25.10
CA LYS A 486 29.62 -9.54 -23.89
C LYS A 486 28.35 -10.30 -24.24
N ILE A 487 27.50 -9.71 -25.09
CA ILE A 487 26.20 -10.28 -25.45
C ILE A 487 25.75 -9.92 -26.88
N ILE A 488 25.75 -8.66 -27.31
CA ILE A 488 25.26 -8.25 -28.65
C ILE A 488 26.46 -8.05 -29.59
N PRO A 489 26.63 -8.90 -30.62
CA PRO A 489 27.71 -8.75 -31.60
C PRO A 489 27.72 -7.37 -32.24
N GLY A 490 28.91 -6.77 -32.33
CA GLY A 490 29.09 -5.44 -32.93
C GLY A 490 28.68 -4.26 -32.05
N CYS A 491 28.06 -4.50 -30.88
CA CYS A 491 27.58 -3.44 -29.99
C CYS A 491 28.12 -3.55 -28.56
N TYR A 492 27.87 -4.68 -27.86
CA TYR A 492 28.14 -4.81 -26.43
C TYR A 492 28.64 -6.19 -26.02
#